data_AF-A0A1Y3GE28-F1
#
_entry.id   AF-A0A1Y3GE28-F1
#
_cell.length_a   1.000
_cell.length_b   1.000
_cell.length_c   1.000
_cell.angle_alpha   90.00
_cell.angle_beta   90.00
_cell.angle_gamma   90.00
#
_symmetry.space_group_name_H-M   'P 1'
#
loop_
_entity.id
_entity.type
_entity.pdbx_description
1 polymer ?
#
loop_
_entity_poly.entity_id
_entity_poly.type
_entity_poly.pdbx_seq_one_letter_code
_entity_poly.pdbx_strand_id
1 'polypeptide(L)'
;MEMTLRSGTILLAGLEPAQREAFSALLSQRGLQVRCALNGRQAFEGFEDHLPDLLVVPAALPDMSAAQLCQRLRLNAVTRGIPVMVLVETQNPEQERLILEQGADACLSSQADPAFLMFRICTLLREHEEDPLSRIGGTFRQPCVAIVTAPGGLLWSWRGEGRDAPPVLSGLLRRNGASVVLIDDPNDFNLMNWPVGKDQPDCLVVDLGCPLFDGLAFARTVEAMRRRTRQCMRVLGMVDGGQLSGQVATMAFSAGVDDLVDADIAPDLLVARIGSLVRRKMVQDETRREEAHIESARARMALADALRRVNADLAAANRKLIEAQAKLVQSAKMASLGELAAGIAHEFNNPLAFVLAHENTVNRSITRALNAVREGDSLTAEQALAKSSERLAASLVGLSRMRDLVVSLRRFSRLEEGEFSRLDVPDAISMVLTLLAPKLGQNIRVVCALEAPPDLFCQAALVNQVVMNIVSNAADAIMEKQREHEEAGLPAGEEDRIEITSTLEPATTHTGQDYVIRISDTGPGVPKDLQERVFEPFFTTKPVGSGTGLGLATAYGVVQAHDGSIVVTDARENGGACFTLRVPYRAEEERRTHAA
;
A
#
# COMPACT_ATOMS: atom_id res chain seq x y z
N MET A 1 13.97 -47.42 22.36
CA MET A 1 13.82 -46.21 21.54
C MET A 1 14.45 -45.08 22.33
N GLU A 2 15.63 -44.60 21.91
CA GLU A 2 16.43 -43.66 22.70
C GLU A 2 15.75 -42.29 22.79
N MET A 3 15.83 -41.66 23.96
CA MET A 3 15.39 -40.28 24.19
C MET A 3 16.32 -39.32 23.45
N THR A 4 16.04 -39.07 22.17
CA THR A 4 16.84 -38.17 21.31
C THR A 4 16.56 -36.71 21.64
N LEU A 5 17.60 -35.99 22.09
CA LEU A 5 17.60 -34.55 22.33
C LEU A 5 18.40 -33.82 21.23
N ARG A 6 18.16 -32.51 21.07
CA ARG A 6 19.10 -31.62 20.37
C ARG A 6 20.37 -31.43 21.22
N SER A 7 21.48 -31.05 20.60
CA SER A 7 22.70 -30.64 21.29
C SER A 7 22.40 -29.45 22.21
N GLY A 8 22.56 -29.62 23.52
CA GLY A 8 22.41 -28.57 24.53
C GLY A 8 23.61 -28.52 25.47
N THR A 9 23.79 -27.37 26.13
CA THR A 9 24.88 -27.09 27.06
C THR A 9 24.39 -27.22 28.50
N ILE A 10 24.96 -28.17 29.25
CA ILE A 10 24.66 -28.38 30.68
C ILE A 10 25.81 -27.85 31.51
N LEU A 11 25.51 -27.05 32.53
CA LEU A 11 26.48 -26.62 33.53
C LEU A 11 26.32 -27.44 34.82
N LEU A 12 27.38 -28.15 35.21
CA LEU A 12 27.48 -28.82 36.50
C LEU A 12 28.23 -27.90 37.47
N ALA A 13 27.58 -27.45 38.55
CA ALA A 13 28.22 -26.54 39.51
C ALA A 13 28.29 -27.13 40.92
N GLY A 14 29.48 -27.16 41.51
CA GLY A 14 29.69 -27.56 42.91
C GLY A 14 29.63 -29.06 43.20
N LEU A 15 29.50 -29.93 42.17
CA LEU A 15 29.51 -31.39 42.36
C LEU A 15 30.89 -31.92 42.76
N GLU A 16 30.91 -32.92 43.65
CA GLU A 16 32.10 -33.67 44.03
C GLU A 16 32.77 -34.31 42.79
N PRO A 17 34.11 -34.45 42.75
CA PRO A 17 34.84 -34.91 41.57
C PRO A 17 34.31 -36.22 40.97
N ALA A 18 34.04 -37.23 41.80
CA ALA A 18 33.53 -38.53 41.36
C ALA A 18 32.11 -38.44 40.76
N GLN A 19 31.23 -37.64 41.38
CA GLN A 19 29.87 -37.41 40.88
C GLN A 19 29.89 -36.63 39.56
N ARG A 20 30.77 -35.62 39.47
CA ARG A 20 30.97 -34.80 38.27
C ARG A 20 31.43 -35.64 37.09
N GLU A 21 32.40 -36.53 37.29
CA GLU A 21 32.87 -37.45 36.23
C GLU A 21 31.77 -38.42 35.79
N ALA A 22 31.03 -39.01 36.74
CA ALA A 22 29.92 -39.92 36.43
C ALA A 22 28.81 -39.23 35.64
N PHE A 23 28.36 -38.05 36.07
CA PHE A 23 27.35 -37.26 35.35
C PHE A 23 27.86 -36.78 33.99
N SER A 24 29.10 -36.30 33.92
CA SER A 24 29.69 -35.84 32.65
C SER A 24 29.77 -36.97 31.63
N ALA A 25 30.19 -38.17 32.05
CA ALA A 25 30.24 -39.35 31.19
C ALA A 25 28.84 -39.74 30.69
N LEU A 26 27.85 -39.77 31.59
CA LEU A 26 26.47 -40.12 31.28
C LEU A 26 25.84 -39.14 30.28
N LEU A 27 26.06 -37.84 30.47
CA LEU A 27 25.53 -36.79 29.59
C LEU A 27 26.26 -36.74 28.24
N SER A 28 27.59 -36.91 28.24
CA SER A 28 28.42 -36.89 27.02
C SER A 28 28.12 -38.09 26.11
N GLN A 29 27.84 -39.27 26.68
CA GLN A 29 27.37 -40.45 25.92
C GLN A 29 26.08 -40.18 25.13
N ARG A 30 25.29 -39.18 25.56
CA ARG A 30 24.04 -38.76 24.92
C ARG A 30 24.21 -37.55 23.99
N GLY A 31 25.45 -37.11 23.75
CA GLY A 31 25.76 -36.00 22.83
C GLY A 31 25.52 -34.60 23.40
N LEU A 32 25.36 -34.46 24.72
CA LEU A 32 25.19 -33.17 25.39
C LEU A 32 26.56 -32.58 25.74
N GLN A 33 26.70 -31.25 25.61
CA GLN A 33 27.94 -30.56 25.99
C GLN A 33 27.92 -30.24 27.48
N VAL A 34 28.97 -30.65 28.20
CA VAL A 34 29.05 -30.47 29.66
C VAL A 34 30.13 -29.46 30.01
N ARG A 35 29.74 -28.41 30.73
CA ARG A 35 30.62 -27.43 31.38
C ARG A 35 30.60 -27.66 32.89
N CYS A 36 31.68 -27.30 33.58
CA CYS A 36 31.80 -27.48 35.01
C CYS A 36 32.21 -26.16 35.71
N ALA A 37 31.64 -25.90 36.88
CA ALA A 37 32.01 -24.83 37.78
C ALA A 37 32.24 -25.39 39.20
N LEU A 38 33.18 -24.81 39.96
CA LEU A 38 33.55 -25.34 41.28
C LEU A 38 32.57 -24.92 42.39
N ASN A 39 31.82 -23.84 42.21
CA ASN A 39 30.90 -23.28 43.21
C ASN A 39 29.85 -22.37 42.53
N GLY A 40 28.91 -21.84 43.32
CA GLY A 40 27.83 -20.99 42.81
C GLY A 40 28.33 -19.68 42.20
N ARG A 41 29.35 -19.04 42.79
CA ARG A 41 29.97 -17.82 42.25
C ARG A 41 30.56 -18.02 40.86
N GLN A 42 31.36 -19.07 40.67
CA GLN A 42 31.93 -19.40 39.35
C GLN A 42 30.85 -19.74 38.32
N ALA A 43 29.73 -20.32 38.76
CA ALA A 43 28.59 -20.55 37.86
C ALA A 43 28.03 -19.22 37.34
N PHE A 44 27.89 -18.19 38.19
CA PHE A 44 27.46 -16.86 37.75
C PHE A 44 28.46 -16.16 36.85
N GLU A 45 29.76 -16.23 37.15
CA GLU A 45 30.82 -15.69 36.27
C GLU A 45 30.74 -16.34 34.88
N GLY A 46 30.52 -17.65 34.81
CA GLY A 46 30.39 -18.38 33.55
C GLY A 46 29.14 -18.05 32.72
N PHE A 47 28.15 -17.35 33.30
CA PHE A 47 26.95 -16.87 32.59
C PHE A 47 27.20 -15.61 31.76
N GLU A 48 28.26 -14.85 32.05
CA GLU A 48 28.61 -13.66 31.24
C GLU A 48 29.02 -14.06 29.82
N ASP A 49 29.70 -15.21 29.67
CA ASP A 49 30.12 -15.72 28.37
C ASP A 49 29.00 -16.44 27.62
N HIS A 50 28.31 -17.38 28.30
CA HIS A 50 27.26 -18.20 27.69
C HIS A 50 26.35 -18.83 28.74
N LEU A 51 25.04 -18.61 28.61
CA LEU A 51 24.02 -19.21 29.47
C LEU A 51 23.88 -20.71 29.16
N PRO A 52 23.80 -21.60 30.17
CA PRO A 52 23.51 -23.01 29.94
C PRO A 52 22.01 -23.27 29.71
N ASP A 53 21.71 -24.34 28.99
CA ASP A 53 20.34 -24.83 28.77
C ASP A 53 19.79 -25.57 30.00
N LEU A 54 20.67 -26.03 30.89
CA LEU A 54 20.33 -26.64 32.18
C LEU A 54 21.47 -26.46 33.17
N LEU A 55 21.14 -26.07 34.40
CA LEU A 55 22.05 -26.03 35.54
C LEU A 55 21.78 -27.21 36.48
N VAL A 56 22.81 -27.98 36.80
CA VAL A 56 22.73 -29.09 37.77
C VAL A 56 23.64 -28.78 38.96
N VAL A 57 23.07 -28.81 40.17
CA VAL A 57 23.76 -28.45 41.41
C VAL A 57 23.46 -29.41 42.55
N PRO A 58 24.38 -29.65 43.50
CA PRO A 58 24.04 -30.32 44.74
C PRO A 58 23.23 -29.39 45.65
N ALA A 59 22.54 -29.96 46.63
CA ALA A 59 21.74 -29.19 47.59
C ALA A 59 22.57 -28.18 48.41
N ALA A 60 23.82 -28.53 48.71
CA ALA A 60 24.79 -27.67 49.39
C ALA A 60 25.97 -27.38 48.45
N LEU A 61 26.19 -26.11 48.12
CA LEU A 61 27.40 -25.67 47.42
C LEU A 61 28.40 -25.09 48.45
N PRO A 62 29.70 -25.01 48.11
CA PRO A 62 30.72 -24.49 49.02
C PRO A 62 30.48 -23.05 49.51
N ASP A 63 29.80 -22.22 48.70
CA ASP A 63 29.64 -20.78 48.93
C ASP A 63 28.19 -20.34 49.18
N MET A 64 27.20 -21.18 48.87
CA MET A 64 25.77 -20.92 49.11
C MET A 64 24.94 -22.20 49.06
N SER A 65 23.69 -22.14 49.54
CA SER A 65 22.73 -23.25 49.34
C SER A 65 22.12 -23.22 47.93
N ALA A 66 21.65 -24.38 47.45
CA ALA A 66 20.93 -24.46 46.18
C ALA A 66 19.67 -23.59 46.16
N ALA A 67 18.98 -23.46 47.30
CA ALA A 67 17.83 -22.57 47.47
C ALA A 67 18.20 -21.10 47.23
N GLN A 68 19.31 -20.62 47.83
CA GLN A 68 19.80 -19.26 47.61
C GLN A 68 20.24 -19.02 46.16
N LEU A 69 20.86 -20.02 45.53
CA LEU A 69 21.23 -19.97 44.11
C LEU A 69 20.00 -19.81 43.23
N CYS A 70 18.97 -20.65 43.44
CA CYS A 70 17.70 -20.59 42.71
C CYS A 70 17.04 -19.22 42.88
N GLN A 71 16.94 -18.72 44.11
CA GLN A 71 16.36 -17.42 44.39
C GLN A 71 17.09 -16.29 43.63
N ARG A 72 18.43 -16.30 43.63
CA ARG A 72 19.23 -15.31 42.89
C ARG A 72 19.03 -15.40 41.37
N LEU A 73 18.94 -16.62 40.81
CA LEU A 73 18.65 -16.81 39.40
C LEU A 73 17.26 -16.26 39.03
N ARG A 74 16.23 -16.54 39.84
CA ARG A 74 14.86 -16.07 39.58
C ARG A 74 14.67 -14.57 39.73
N LEU A 75 15.51 -13.88 40.51
CA LEU A 75 15.48 -12.42 40.66
C LEU A 75 16.09 -11.66 39.47
N ASN A 76 16.84 -12.33 38.58
CA ASN A 76 17.50 -11.70 37.44
C ASN A 76 16.76 -12.02 36.14
N ALA A 77 16.39 -11.00 35.38
CA ALA A 77 15.62 -11.14 34.14
C ALA A 77 16.29 -12.01 33.06
N VAL A 78 17.63 -12.05 33.05
CA VAL A 78 18.42 -12.82 32.08
C VAL A 78 18.51 -14.29 32.47
N THR A 79 18.67 -14.59 33.76
CA THR A 79 18.93 -15.95 34.24
C THR A 79 17.69 -16.65 34.82
N ARG A 80 16.57 -15.94 35.02
CA ARG A 80 15.31 -16.50 35.56
C ARG A 80 14.73 -17.63 34.71
N GLY A 81 15.07 -17.69 33.42
CA GLY A 81 14.64 -18.74 32.49
C GLY A 81 15.47 -20.03 32.53
N ILE A 82 16.65 -20.03 33.15
CA ILE A 82 17.55 -21.19 33.17
C ILE A 82 16.93 -22.29 34.03
N PRO A 83 16.69 -23.50 33.48
CA PRO A 83 16.24 -24.64 34.27
C PRO A 83 17.28 -25.04 35.31
N VAL A 84 16.86 -25.27 36.56
CA VAL A 84 17.75 -25.71 37.65
C VAL A 84 17.29 -27.06 38.19
N MET A 85 18.17 -28.06 38.11
CA MET A 85 18.00 -29.37 38.74
C MET A 85 18.91 -29.48 39.96
N VAL A 86 18.32 -29.76 41.11
CA VAL A 86 19.04 -29.94 42.38
C VAL A 86 19.18 -31.43 42.70
N LEU A 87 20.39 -31.85 43.06
CA LEU A 87 20.70 -33.20 43.50
C LEU A 87 20.81 -33.24 45.04
N VAL A 88 19.99 -34.06 45.67
CA VAL A 88 20.02 -34.33 47.12
C VAL A 88 20.63 -35.71 47.39
N GLU A 89 21.35 -35.88 48.50
CA GLU A 89 21.94 -37.19 48.84
C GLU A 89 20.90 -38.18 49.36
N THR A 90 20.00 -37.71 50.22
CA THR A 90 18.92 -38.49 50.81
C THR A 90 17.57 -37.92 50.38
N GLN A 91 16.59 -38.81 50.14
CA GLN A 91 15.22 -38.38 49.84
C GLN A 91 14.56 -37.87 51.12
N ASN A 92 14.37 -36.56 51.17
CA ASN A 92 13.64 -35.89 52.24
C ASN A 92 12.55 -34.98 51.62
N PRO A 93 11.26 -35.35 51.75
CA PRO A 93 10.15 -34.61 51.14
C PRO A 93 10.08 -33.13 51.55
N GLU A 94 10.40 -32.79 52.81
CA GLU A 94 10.39 -31.40 53.29
C GLU A 94 11.49 -30.56 52.65
N GLN A 95 12.69 -31.14 52.53
CA GLN A 95 13.82 -30.48 51.89
C GLN A 95 13.57 -30.27 50.39
N GLU A 96 13.01 -31.29 49.72
CA GLU A 96 12.62 -31.23 48.32
C GLU A 96 11.59 -30.12 48.07
N ARG A 97 10.54 -30.08 48.89
CA ARG A 97 9.48 -29.06 48.82
C ARG A 97 10.07 -27.65 48.92
N LEU A 98 10.91 -27.41 49.93
CA LEU A 98 11.55 -26.11 50.14
C LEU A 98 12.39 -25.68 48.93
N ILE A 99 13.17 -26.59 48.35
CA ILE A 99 14.02 -26.29 47.19
C ILE A 99 13.18 -25.91 45.96
N LEU A 100 12.08 -26.61 45.70
CA LEU A 100 11.16 -26.32 44.60
C LEU A 100 10.42 -24.98 44.78
N GLU A 101 10.00 -24.68 46.02
CA GLU A 101 9.39 -23.39 46.39
C GLU A 101 10.36 -22.22 46.21
N GLN A 102 11.66 -22.43 46.46
CA GLN A 102 12.71 -21.42 46.27
C GLN A 102 13.17 -21.25 44.82
N GLY A 103 12.57 -22.00 43.88
CA GLY A 103 12.72 -21.73 42.46
C GLY A 103 13.33 -22.85 41.63
N ALA A 104 13.73 -23.98 42.20
CA ALA A 104 14.24 -25.11 41.42
C ALA A 104 13.17 -25.73 40.52
N ASP A 105 13.54 -26.20 39.33
CA ASP A 105 12.62 -26.85 38.38
C ASP A 105 12.54 -28.37 38.57
N ALA A 106 13.54 -28.92 39.27
CA ALA A 106 13.60 -30.32 39.64
C ALA A 106 14.47 -30.51 40.88
N CYS A 107 14.10 -31.45 41.73
CA CYS A 107 14.93 -31.91 42.83
C CYS A 107 14.86 -33.44 42.87
N LEU A 108 16.01 -34.11 42.80
CA LEU A 108 16.11 -35.57 42.71
C LEU A 108 17.24 -36.08 43.59
N SER A 109 17.11 -37.32 44.07
CA SER A 109 18.22 -37.98 44.73
C SER A 109 19.35 -38.26 43.73
N SER A 110 20.59 -38.02 44.14
CA SER A 110 21.78 -38.43 43.38
C SER A 110 21.90 -39.95 43.24
N GLN A 111 21.17 -40.71 44.06
CA GLN A 111 21.07 -42.18 44.00
C GLN A 111 19.85 -42.68 43.23
N ALA A 112 19.07 -41.79 42.60
CA ALA A 112 17.93 -42.20 41.78
C ALA A 112 18.37 -43.04 40.57
N ASP A 113 17.44 -43.85 40.04
CA ASP A 113 17.65 -44.63 38.81
C ASP A 113 18.20 -43.72 37.68
N PRO A 114 19.35 -44.04 37.07
CA PRO A 114 19.91 -43.28 35.95
C PRO A 114 18.91 -43.00 34.81
N ALA A 115 17.98 -43.92 34.55
CA ALA A 115 16.93 -43.73 33.55
C ALA A 115 15.94 -42.63 33.98
N PHE A 116 15.64 -42.51 35.27
CA PHE A 116 14.78 -41.46 35.81
C PHE A 116 15.48 -40.10 35.85
N LEU A 117 16.77 -40.07 36.19
CA LEU A 117 17.59 -38.85 36.05
C LEU A 117 17.57 -38.36 34.60
N MET A 118 17.72 -39.27 33.63
CA MET A 118 17.64 -38.90 32.21
C MET A 118 16.26 -38.47 31.76
N PHE A 119 15.21 -39.12 32.25
CA PHE A 119 13.86 -38.64 32.07
C PHE A 119 13.74 -37.16 32.46
N ARG A 120 14.18 -36.82 33.67
CA ARG A 120 14.08 -35.45 34.16
C ARG A 120 14.90 -34.47 33.32
N ILE A 121 16.16 -34.77 33.03
CA ILE A 121 17.00 -33.90 32.20
C ILE A 121 16.37 -33.69 30.81
N CYS A 122 15.89 -34.76 30.17
CA CYS A 122 15.28 -34.64 28.86
C CYS A 122 13.97 -33.83 28.88
N THR A 123 13.15 -33.94 29.94
CA THR A 123 11.94 -33.10 30.08
C THR A 123 12.27 -31.62 30.36
N LEU A 124 13.39 -31.35 31.04
CA LEU A 124 13.89 -29.99 31.27
C LEU A 124 14.53 -29.36 30.02
N LEU A 125 15.06 -30.18 29.11
CA LEU A 125 15.62 -29.73 27.84
C LEU A 125 14.62 -29.79 26.66
N ARG A 126 13.43 -30.36 26.88
CA ARG A 126 12.39 -30.43 25.86
C ARG A 126 11.87 -29.03 25.52
N GLU A 127 12.18 -28.58 24.31
CA GLU A 127 11.57 -27.39 23.71
C GLU A 127 10.17 -27.74 23.17
N HIS A 128 9.17 -26.90 23.47
CA HIS A 128 7.86 -26.97 22.80
C HIS A 128 7.79 -25.92 21.69
N GLU A 129 7.29 -26.29 20.51
CA GLU A 129 7.12 -25.41 19.35
C GLU A 129 6.15 -24.23 19.64
N GLU A 130 6.29 -23.14 18.88
CA GLU A 130 5.75 -21.78 19.10
C GLU A 130 4.22 -21.65 19.22
N ASP A 131 3.64 -21.19 20.34
CA ASP A 131 2.21 -20.85 20.40
C ASP A 131 1.91 -19.50 19.68
N PRO A 132 1.19 -19.47 18.53
CA PRO A 132 0.82 -18.22 17.85
C PRO A 132 -0.29 -17.45 18.60
N LEU A 133 -1.01 -18.11 19.52
CA LEU A 133 -2.16 -17.55 20.24
C LEU A 133 -1.76 -16.85 21.55
N SER A 134 -0.50 -16.96 21.97
CA SER A 134 0.08 -16.10 23.02
C SER A 134 0.10 -14.61 22.65
N ARG A 135 -0.26 -14.27 21.40
CA ARG A 135 -0.29 -12.91 20.82
C ARG A 135 -1.46 -12.04 21.26
N ILE A 136 -2.43 -12.55 22.03
CA ILE A 136 -3.64 -11.79 22.37
C ILE A 136 -3.85 -11.69 23.88
N GLY A 137 -3.32 -10.59 24.44
CA GLY A 137 -3.97 -9.86 25.54
C GLY A 137 -3.80 -10.38 26.97
N GLY A 138 -3.15 -9.56 27.80
CA GLY A 138 -3.50 -9.43 29.22
C GLY A 138 -2.40 -9.77 30.22
N THR A 139 -2.29 -8.86 31.19
CA THR A 139 -1.70 -8.96 32.53
C THR A 139 -1.58 -10.35 33.15
N PHE A 140 -0.62 -10.48 34.07
CA PHE A 140 -0.44 -11.58 35.04
C PHE A 140 -1.78 -12.31 35.31
N ARG A 141 -1.96 -13.48 34.69
CA ARG A 141 -3.17 -14.29 34.86
C ARG A 141 -2.92 -15.32 35.95
N GLN A 142 -3.99 -15.68 36.64
CA GLN A 142 -3.96 -16.77 37.60
C GLN A 142 -3.59 -18.08 36.88
N PRO A 143 -2.65 -18.89 37.39
CA PRO A 143 -2.29 -20.16 36.75
C PRO A 143 -3.44 -21.15 36.82
N CYS A 144 -3.67 -21.89 35.73
CA CYS A 144 -4.74 -22.88 35.63
C CYS A 144 -4.18 -24.30 35.68
N VAL A 145 -4.69 -25.14 36.58
CA VAL A 145 -4.30 -26.55 36.70
C VAL A 145 -5.51 -27.43 36.46
N ALA A 146 -5.40 -28.36 35.50
CA ALA A 146 -6.43 -29.34 35.23
C ALA A 146 -6.03 -30.69 35.85
N ILE A 147 -6.93 -31.29 36.62
CA ILE A 147 -6.75 -32.60 37.24
C ILE A 147 -7.57 -33.60 36.43
N VAL A 148 -6.91 -34.61 35.88
CA VAL A 148 -7.49 -35.64 35.01
C VAL A 148 -7.48 -36.97 35.75
N THR A 149 -8.66 -37.42 36.14
CA THR A 149 -8.83 -38.66 36.90
C THR A 149 -10.16 -39.32 36.54
N ALA A 150 -10.31 -40.60 36.84
CA ALA A 150 -11.57 -41.32 36.69
C ALA A 150 -11.90 -42.06 38.01
N PRO A 151 -13.16 -42.50 38.23
CA PRO A 151 -13.54 -43.20 39.45
C PRO A 151 -12.62 -44.40 39.75
N GLY A 152 -12.09 -44.47 40.98
CA GLY A 152 -11.17 -45.54 41.38
C GLY A 152 -9.72 -45.35 40.95
N GLY A 153 -9.35 -44.18 40.41
CA GLY A 153 -7.95 -43.79 40.17
C GLY A 153 -7.18 -43.44 41.45
N LEU A 154 -5.86 -43.28 41.31
CA LEU A 154 -4.94 -42.87 42.37
C LEU A 154 -5.32 -41.52 42.99
N LEU A 155 -5.65 -40.55 42.16
CA LEU A 155 -6.12 -39.22 42.59
C LEU A 155 -7.48 -39.27 43.29
N TRP A 156 -8.24 -40.35 43.12
CA TRP A 156 -9.52 -40.60 43.79
C TRP A 156 -9.35 -41.01 45.26
N SER A 157 -8.22 -41.64 45.60
CA SER A 157 -7.88 -41.99 46.99
C SER A 157 -7.57 -40.77 47.86
N TRP A 158 -7.35 -39.61 47.24
CA TRP A 158 -7.13 -38.31 47.87
C TRP A 158 -8.42 -37.46 47.99
N ARG A 159 -9.60 -38.11 48.03
CA ARG A 159 -10.89 -37.43 48.25
C ARG A 159 -11.01 -36.87 49.67
N GLY A 160 -11.62 -35.69 49.81
CA GLY A 160 -12.07 -35.19 51.11
C GLY A 160 -13.23 -36.00 51.69
N GLU A 161 -13.68 -35.70 52.91
CA GLU A 161 -14.84 -36.36 53.52
C GLU A 161 -16.13 -36.08 52.71
N GLY A 162 -16.63 -37.07 51.96
CA GLY A 162 -17.91 -37.01 51.23
C GLY A 162 -17.88 -37.64 49.82
N ARG A 163 -19.06 -38.00 49.26
CA ARG A 163 -19.18 -38.59 47.92
C ARG A 163 -18.95 -37.59 46.77
N ASP A 164 -19.13 -36.29 47.02
CA ASP A 164 -19.02 -35.20 46.04
C ASP A 164 -17.84 -34.25 46.31
N ALA A 165 -16.94 -34.61 47.24
CA ALA A 165 -15.81 -33.76 47.62
C ALA A 165 -14.73 -33.76 46.51
N PRO A 166 -14.26 -32.59 46.04
CA PRO A 166 -13.13 -32.52 45.13
C PRO A 166 -11.88 -33.14 45.77
N PRO A 167 -10.88 -33.61 44.99
CA PRO A 167 -9.60 -34.07 45.53
C PRO A 167 -8.99 -33.01 46.46
N VAL A 168 -8.39 -33.41 47.59
CA VAL A 168 -7.71 -32.53 48.56
C VAL A 168 -6.74 -31.57 47.85
N LEU A 169 -6.09 -32.07 46.78
CA LEU A 169 -5.22 -31.31 45.90
C LEU A 169 -5.88 -30.05 45.31
N SER A 170 -7.16 -30.08 44.97
CA SER A 170 -7.89 -28.93 44.42
C SER A 170 -7.94 -27.76 45.41
N GLY A 171 -8.16 -28.07 46.70
CA GLY A 171 -8.18 -27.06 47.76
C GLY A 171 -6.79 -26.45 47.99
N LEU A 172 -5.75 -27.29 47.99
CA LEU A 172 -4.37 -26.84 48.17
C LEU A 172 -3.88 -25.97 47.00
N LEU A 173 -4.16 -26.37 45.76
CA LEU A 173 -3.82 -25.58 44.57
C LEU A 173 -4.52 -24.23 44.56
N ARG A 174 -5.81 -24.16 44.94
CA ARG A 174 -6.55 -22.90 45.06
C ARG A 174 -5.97 -21.98 46.14
N ARG A 175 -5.57 -22.53 47.29
CA ARG A 175 -4.90 -21.75 48.36
C ARG A 175 -3.55 -21.19 47.91
N ASN A 176 -2.85 -21.91 47.03
CA ASN A 176 -1.60 -21.48 46.40
C ASN A 176 -1.82 -20.59 45.16
N GLY A 177 -3.05 -20.11 44.94
CA GLY A 177 -3.36 -19.13 43.92
C GLY A 177 -3.58 -19.70 42.53
N ALA A 178 -3.77 -21.01 42.33
CA ALA A 178 -4.14 -21.58 41.04
C ALA A 178 -5.67 -21.73 40.87
N SER A 179 -6.19 -21.51 39.66
CA SER A 179 -7.51 -22.01 39.30
C SER A 179 -7.40 -23.51 39.01
N VAL A 180 -8.43 -24.26 39.38
CA VAL A 180 -8.44 -25.72 39.23
C VAL A 180 -9.64 -26.15 38.42
N VAL A 181 -9.41 -26.99 37.41
CA VAL A 181 -10.44 -27.66 36.62
C VAL A 181 -10.33 -29.16 36.87
N LEU A 182 -11.45 -29.82 37.14
CA LEU A 182 -11.51 -31.27 37.31
C LEU A 182 -12.10 -31.89 36.05
N ILE A 183 -11.43 -32.90 35.51
CA ILE A 183 -11.92 -33.79 34.45
C ILE A 183 -12.08 -35.16 35.12
N ASP A 184 -13.34 -35.53 35.39
CA ASP A 184 -13.74 -36.74 36.11
C ASP A 184 -14.17 -37.89 35.19
N ASP A 185 -14.44 -37.60 33.91
CA ASP A 185 -14.54 -38.57 32.82
C ASP A 185 -13.64 -38.17 31.63
N PRO A 186 -12.37 -38.62 31.63
CA PRO A 186 -11.45 -38.30 30.54
C PRO A 186 -11.81 -38.97 29.20
N ASN A 187 -12.65 -40.02 29.19
CA ASN A 187 -13.01 -40.74 27.97
C ASN A 187 -14.06 -39.98 27.16
N ASP A 188 -14.94 -39.23 27.82
CA ASP A 188 -15.93 -38.33 27.18
C ASP A 188 -15.37 -36.91 26.96
N PHE A 189 -14.19 -36.62 27.51
CA PHE A 189 -13.58 -35.29 27.41
C PHE A 189 -12.88 -35.05 26.07
N ASN A 190 -13.41 -34.12 25.27
CA ASN A 190 -12.76 -33.69 24.04
C ASN A 190 -11.75 -32.54 24.28
N LEU A 191 -10.46 -32.89 24.30
CA LEU A 191 -9.33 -31.95 24.40
C LEU A 191 -9.35 -30.83 23.35
N MET A 192 -9.90 -31.06 22.15
CA MET A 192 -9.94 -30.06 21.08
C MET A 192 -11.00 -28.97 21.31
N ASN A 193 -11.97 -29.22 22.20
CA ASN A 193 -13.02 -28.26 22.54
C ASN A 193 -12.61 -27.32 23.67
N TRP A 194 -11.38 -27.44 24.20
CA TRP A 194 -10.93 -26.56 25.28
C TRP A 194 -10.83 -25.11 24.79
N PRO A 195 -11.48 -24.13 25.46
CA PRO A 195 -11.45 -22.73 25.05
C PRO A 195 -10.02 -22.18 25.03
N VAL A 196 -9.61 -21.65 23.89
CA VAL A 196 -8.32 -20.98 23.72
C VAL A 196 -8.33 -19.67 24.51
N GLY A 197 -7.30 -19.41 25.33
CA GLY A 197 -7.16 -18.16 26.07
C GLY A 197 -7.01 -18.36 27.58
N LYS A 198 -7.65 -17.50 28.38
CA LYS A 198 -7.47 -17.41 29.86
C LYS A 198 -7.77 -18.71 30.62
N ASP A 199 -8.65 -19.55 30.09
CA ASP A 199 -9.10 -20.77 30.75
C ASP A 199 -8.27 -22.00 30.38
N GLN A 200 -7.25 -21.86 29.52
CA GLN A 200 -6.38 -22.95 29.12
C GLN A 200 -5.44 -23.39 30.25
N PRO A 201 -5.31 -24.70 30.54
CA PRO A 201 -4.47 -25.19 31.62
C PRO A 201 -2.98 -24.95 31.35
N ASP A 202 -2.28 -24.54 32.39
CA ASP A 202 -0.84 -24.45 32.44
C ASP A 202 -0.19 -25.79 32.78
N CYS A 203 -0.88 -26.60 33.59
CA CYS A 203 -0.47 -27.96 33.93
C CYS A 203 -1.68 -28.91 33.96
N LEU A 204 -1.49 -30.12 33.44
CA LEU A 204 -2.38 -31.27 33.52
C LEU A 204 -1.78 -32.27 34.50
N VAL A 205 -2.49 -32.59 35.57
CA VAL A 205 -2.15 -33.70 36.46
C VAL A 205 -2.92 -34.92 36.00
N VAL A 206 -2.22 -35.93 35.49
CA VAL A 206 -2.82 -37.10 34.84
C VAL A 206 -2.54 -38.35 35.64
N ASP A 207 -3.60 -39.07 35.99
CA ASP A 207 -3.52 -40.38 36.61
C ASP A 207 -3.11 -41.44 35.56
N LEU A 208 -1.88 -41.95 35.64
CA LEU A 208 -1.38 -42.99 34.73
C LEU A 208 -1.66 -44.42 35.26
N GLY A 209 -1.98 -44.56 36.55
CA GLY A 209 -2.28 -45.85 37.19
C GLY A 209 -3.77 -46.21 37.17
N CYS A 210 -4.63 -45.37 36.59
CA CYS A 210 -6.07 -45.58 36.62
C CYS A 210 -6.51 -46.83 35.82
N PRO A 211 -7.26 -47.79 36.42
CA PRO A 211 -7.72 -48.98 35.70
C PRO A 211 -8.79 -48.70 34.64
N LEU A 212 -9.55 -47.61 34.79
CA LEU A 212 -10.67 -47.24 33.92
C LEU A 212 -10.26 -46.27 32.79
N PHE A 213 -9.00 -45.84 32.77
CA PHE A 213 -8.52 -44.77 31.89
C PHE A 213 -7.03 -44.94 31.54
N ASP A 214 -6.71 -44.97 30.25
CA ASP A 214 -5.32 -44.99 29.79
C ASP A 214 -4.71 -43.58 29.80
N GLY A 215 -4.12 -43.21 30.93
CA GLY A 215 -3.45 -41.92 31.11
C GLY A 215 -2.27 -41.69 30.17
N LEU A 216 -1.58 -42.75 29.73
CA LEU A 216 -0.49 -42.63 28.74
C LEU A 216 -1.04 -42.34 27.33
N ALA A 217 -2.18 -42.93 26.96
CA ALA A 217 -2.87 -42.59 25.71
C ALA A 217 -3.36 -41.14 25.73
N PHE A 218 -3.91 -40.69 26.86
CA PHE A 218 -4.31 -39.29 27.02
C PHE A 218 -3.13 -38.33 26.89
N ALA A 219 -1.99 -38.62 27.54
CA ALA A 219 -0.78 -37.83 27.39
C ALA A 219 -0.30 -37.77 25.93
N ARG A 220 -0.37 -38.88 25.18
CA ARG A 220 -0.08 -38.89 23.73
C ARG A 220 -1.04 -38.00 22.94
N THR A 221 -2.32 -38.00 23.28
CA THR A 221 -3.31 -37.11 22.66
C THR A 221 -3.00 -35.64 22.96
N VAL A 222 -2.61 -35.32 24.19
CA VAL A 222 -2.15 -33.98 24.57
C VAL A 222 -0.92 -33.60 23.74
N GLU A 223 0.09 -34.47 23.64
CA GLU A 223 1.30 -34.21 22.84
C GLU A 223 0.99 -34.02 21.35
N ALA A 224 0.09 -34.83 20.77
CA ALA A 224 -0.37 -34.63 19.39
C ALA A 224 -1.08 -33.29 19.21
N MET A 225 -1.87 -32.88 20.20
CA MET A 225 -2.54 -31.59 20.24
C MET A 225 -1.53 -30.44 20.36
N ARG A 226 -0.54 -30.53 21.26
CA ARG A 226 0.57 -29.56 21.36
C ARG A 226 1.25 -29.35 20.01
N ARG A 227 1.49 -30.39 19.22
CA ARG A 227 2.08 -30.25 17.88
C ARG A 227 1.17 -29.55 16.87
N ARG A 228 -0.15 -29.80 16.96
CA ARG A 228 -1.13 -29.25 16.03
C ARG A 228 -1.52 -27.81 16.34
N THR A 229 -1.74 -27.50 17.61
CA THR A 229 -2.22 -26.19 18.10
C THR A 229 -1.08 -25.32 18.60
N ARG A 230 0.12 -25.89 18.76
CA ARG A 230 1.32 -25.28 19.34
C ARG A 230 1.13 -24.76 20.76
N GLN A 231 0.16 -25.33 21.48
CA GLN A 231 -0.11 -25.00 22.88
C GLN A 231 0.92 -25.66 23.80
N CYS A 232 1.44 -24.91 24.78
CA CYS A 232 2.47 -25.39 25.71
C CYS A 232 1.88 -25.80 27.08
N MET A 233 0.98 -26.78 27.13
CA MET A 233 0.44 -27.28 28.40
C MET A 233 1.43 -28.26 29.03
N ARG A 234 1.75 -28.18 30.33
CA ARG A 234 2.61 -29.17 31.01
C ARG A 234 1.82 -30.39 31.47
N VAL A 235 2.42 -31.57 31.52
CA VAL A 235 1.78 -32.82 31.96
C VAL A 235 2.60 -33.44 33.09
N LEU A 236 2.00 -33.54 34.28
CA LEU A 236 2.50 -34.29 35.42
C LEU A 236 1.78 -35.64 35.48
N GLY A 237 2.50 -36.75 35.33
CA GLY A 237 1.94 -38.09 35.44
C GLY A 237 2.06 -38.65 36.86
N MET A 238 1.00 -39.27 37.36
CA MET A 238 0.99 -40.00 38.64
C MET A 238 0.96 -41.51 38.39
N VAL A 239 1.82 -42.26 39.08
CA VAL A 239 1.92 -43.72 38.97
C VAL A 239 1.69 -44.39 40.33
N ASP A 240 1.38 -45.69 40.31
CA ASP A 240 1.18 -46.47 41.54
C ASP A 240 2.45 -46.52 42.42
N GLY A 241 2.22 -46.68 43.73
CA GLY A 241 3.21 -46.96 44.77
C GLY A 241 4.36 -47.87 44.34
N GLY A 242 5.58 -47.33 44.29
CA GLY A 242 6.81 -48.09 44.02
C GLY A 242 7.01 -48.50 42.56
N GLN A 243 6.24 -47.95 41.61
CA GLN A 243 6.36 -48.27 40.19
C GLN A 243 7.21 -47.27 39.37
N LEU A 244 7.84 -46.29 40.02
CA LEU A 244 8.83 -45.41 39.39
C LEU A 244 10.07 -46.21 38.95
N SER A 245 10.03 -46.75 37.74
CA SER A 245 11.12 -47.49 37.11
C SER A 245 11.59 -46.80 35.82
N GLY A 246 12.82 -47.09 35.38
CA GLY A 246 13.34 -46.61 34.11
C GLY A 246 12.47 -46.94 32.88
N GLN A 247 11.73 -48.06 32.91
CA GLN A 247 10.80 -48.43 31.84
C GLN A 247 9.60 -47.47 31.79
N VAL A 248 8.97 -47.21 32.95
CA VAL A 248 7.84 -46.28 33.08
C VAL A 248 8.27 -44.87 32.70
N ALA A 249 9.45 -44.44 33.13
CA ALA A 249 10.03 -43.15 32.76
C ALA A 249 10.21 -42.99 31.24
N THR A 250 10.68 -44.05 30.57
CA THR A 250 10.85 -44.07 29.10
C THR A 250 9.51 -44.00 28.37
N MET A 251 8.51 -44.76 28.84
CA MET A 251 7.16 -44.75 28.27
C MET A 251 6.48 -43.39 28.45
N ALA A 252 6.54 -42.81 29.65
CA ALA A 252 5.99 -41.51 29.96
C ALA A 252 6.66 -40.39 29.14
N PHE A 253 7.98 -40.42 28.99
CA PHE A 253 8.69 -39.48 28.12
C PHE A 253 8.14 -39.52 26.70
N SER A 254 8.04 -40.73 26.14
CA SER A 254 7.55 -40.95 24.77
C SER A 254 6.10 -40.53 24.59
N ALA A 255 5.31 -40.59 25.67
CA ALA A 255 3.93 -40.12 25.72
C ALA A 255 3.79 -38.60 25.88
N GLY A 256 4.89 -37.85 26.08
CA GLY A 256 4.86 -36.40 26.24
C GLY A 256 4.68 -35.91 27.67
N VAL A 257 4.84 -36.77 28.67
CA VAL A 257 4.83 -36.39 30.10
C VAL A 257 6.05 -35.52 30.42
N ASP A 258 5.85 -34.48 31.23
CA ASP A 258 6.87 -33.49 31.63
C ASP A 258 7.42 -33.72 33.03
N ASP A 259 6.71 -34.40 33.92
CA ASP A 259 7.23 -34.88 35.22
C ASP A 259 6.45 -36.11 35.69
N LEU A 260 7.04 -36.91 36.57
CA LEU A 260 6.46 -38.13 37.11
C LEU A 260 6.56 -38.13 38.64
N VAL A 261 5.48 -38.54 39.29
CA VAL A 261 5.40 -38.71 40.74
C VAL A 261 4.69 -40.00 41.10
N ASP A 262 5.03 -40.53 42.27
CA ASP A 262 4.36 -41.65 42.88
C ASP A 262 3.08 -41.19 43.60
N ALA A 263 2.11 -42.08 43.76
CA ALA A 263 0.87 -41.84 44.50
C ALA A 263 1.08 -41.63 46.01
N ASP A 264 2.19 -42.10 46.57
CA ASP A 264 2.55 -41.93 47.99
C ASP A 264 3.14 -40.55 48.34
N ILE A 265 3.28 -39.67 47.34
CA ILE A 265 3.82 -38.32 47.50
C ILE A 265 3.04 -37.50 48.54
N ALA A 266 3.76 -36.72 49.36
CA ALA A 266 3.10 -35.78 50.27
C ALA A 266 2.32 -34.69 49.50
N PRO A 267 1.10 -34.30 49.93
CA PRO A 267 0.29 -33.33 49.20
C PRO A 267 0.96 -31.97 48.96
N ASP A 268 1.68 -31.45 49.96
CA ASP A 268 2.38 -30.16 49.83
C ASP A 268 3.58 -30.26 48.88
N LEU A 269 4.25 -31.41 48.81
CA LEU A 269 5.31 -31.66 47.83
C LEU A 269 4.76 -31.76 46.40
N LEU A 270 3.61 -32.40 46.23
CA LEU A 270 2.92 -32.46 44.94
C LEU A 270 2.56 -31.05 44.42
N VAL A 271 2.07 -30.18 45.30
CA VAL A 271 1.80 -28.77 44.97
C VAL A 271 3.08 -28.04 44.56
N ALA A 272 4.19 -28.25 45.27
CA ALA A 272 5.47 -27.64 44.92
C ALA A 272 5.98 -28.11 43.53
N ARG A 273 5.80 -29.38 43.18
CA ARG A 273 6.12 -29.93 41.85
C ARG A 273 5.24 -29.36 40.73
N ILE A 274 3.93 -29.25 40.96
CA ILE A 274 3.02 -28.59 40.02
C ILE A 274 3.44 -27.12 39.84
N GLY A 275 3.75 -26.43 40.94
CA GLY A 275 4.21 -25.05 40.95
C GLY A 275 5.49 -24.84 40.14
N SER A 276 6.45 -25.76 40.19
CA SER A 276 7.68 -25.65 39.40
C SER A 276 7.41 -25.77 37.89
N LEU A 277 6.54 -26.70 37.47
CA LEU A 277 6.13 -26.85 36.07
C LEU A 277 5.39 -25.61 35.54
N VAL A 278 4.43 -25.10 36.32
CA VAL A 278 3.65 -23.90 35.97
C VAL A 278 4.56 -22.68 35.87
N ARG A 279 5.43 -22.45 36.87
CA ARG A 279 6.38 -21.34 36.86
C ARG A 279 7.29 -21.39 35.64
N ARG A 280 7.85 -22.56 35.33
CA ARG A 280 8.72 -22.74 34.16
C ARG A 280 7.98 -22.42 32.85
N LYS A 281 6.73 -22.87 32.70
CA LYS A 281 5.89 -22.51 31.55
C LYS A 281 5.70 -20.99 31.45
N MET A 282 5.32 -20.33 32.55
CA MET A 282 5.03 -18.90 32.56
C MET A 282 6.25 -18.05 32.16
N VAL A 283 7.45 -18.38 32.68
CA VAL A 283 8.68 -17.68 32.31
C VAL A 283 9.00 -17.87 30.82
N GLN A 284 8.83 -19.07 30.29
CA GLN A 284 9.03 -19.34 28.85
C GLN A 284 8.03 -18.58 27.97
N ASP A 285 6.76 -18.54 28.37
CA ASP A 285 5.73 -17.78 27.66
C ASP A 285 6.02 -16.26 27.69
N GLU A 286 6.58 -15.74 28.78
CA GLU A 286 6.99 -14.34 28.91
C GLU A 286 8.14 -13.99 27.96
N THR A 287 9.25 -14.75 27.99
CA THR A 287 10.40 -14.54 27.11
C THR A 287 10.01 -14.60 25.63
N ARG A 288 9.20 -15.60 25.25
CA ARG A 288 8.73 -15.75 23.85
C ARG A 288 7.86 -14.58 23.39
N ARG A 289 7.06 -13.99 24.28
CA ARG A 289 6.25 -12.80 23.96
C ARG A 289 7.13 -11.58 23.72
N GLU A 290 8.15 -11.37 24.54
CA GLU A 290 9.09 -10.26 24.37
C GLU A 290 9.84 -10.35 23.04
N GLU A 291 10.35 -11.53 22.68
CA GLU A 291 11.00 -11.78 21.39
C GLU A 291 10.06 -11.52 20.21
N ALA A 292 8.83 -12.02 20.27
CA ALA A 292 7.82 -11.80 19.22
C ALA A 292 7.45 -10.30 19.07
N HIS A 293 7.38 -9.56 20.18
CA HIS A 293 7.15 -8.11 20.15
C HIS A 293 8.32 -7.36 19.50
N ILE A 294 9.56 -7.72 19.83
CA ILE A 294 10.75 -7.11 19.24
C ILE A 294 10.80 -7.39 17.73
N GLU A 295 10.54 -8.63 17.33
CA GLU A 295 10.55 -9.00 15.91
C GLU A 295 9.42 -8.31 15.13
N SER A 296 8.21 -8.25 15.70
CA SER A 296 7.11 -7.50 15.10
C SER A 296 7.42 -6.01 14.99
N ALA A 297 8.10 -5.40 15.98
CA ALA A 297 8.49 -4.01 15.93
C ALA A 297 9.54 -3.76 14.83
N ARG A 298 10.54 -4.64 14.71
CA ARG A 298 11.56 -4.60 13.65
C ARG A 298 10.94 -4.70 12.26
N ALA A 299 10.02 -5.65 12.05
CA ALA A 299 9.33 -5.82 10.78
C ALA A 299 8.51 -4.57 10.39
N ARG A 300 7.81 -3.95 11.37
CA ARG A 300 7.05 -2.70 11.14
C ARG A 300 7.96 -1.55 10.75
N MET A 301 9.12 -1.40 11.39
CA MET A 301 10.10 -0.36 11.05
C MET A 301 10.64 -0.56 9.63
N ALA A 302 11.02 -1.78 9.25
CA ALA A 302 11.51 -2.08 7.92
C ALA A 302 10.48 -1.77 6.81
N LEU A 303 9.21 -2.11 7.04
CA LEU A 303 8.12 -1.80 6.11
C LEU A 303 7.89 -0.28 5.99
N ALA A 304 7.92 0.45 7.09
CA ALA A 304 7.74 1.90 7.09
C ALA A 304 8.84 2.61 6.28
N ASP A 305 10.08 2.16 6.40
CA ASP A 305 11.20 2.71 5.63
C ASP A 305 11.11 2.35 4.15
N ALA A 306 10.68 1.13 3.80
CA ALA A 306 10.43 0.74 2.41
C ALA A 306 9.33 1.61 1.77
N LEU A 307 8.21 1.83 2.47
CA LEU A 307 7.13 2.69 2.01
C LEU A 307 7.59 4.14 1.79
N ARG A 308 8.40 4.69 2.70
CA ARG A 308 8.97 6.03 2.53
C ARG A 308 9.81 6.16 1.27
N ARG A 309 10.66 5.16 0.97
CA ARG A 309 11.47 5.14 -0.25
C ARG A 309 10.60 5.11 -1.50
N VAL A 310 9.63 4.18 -1.56
CA VAL A 310 8.71 4.07 -2.70
C VAL A 310 7.91 5.36 -2.93
N ASN A 311 7.41 6.00 -1.86
CA ASN A 311 6.70 7.27 -1.98
C ASN A 311 7.60 8.41 -2.49
N ALA A 312 8.86 8.45 -2.06
CA ALA A 312 9.81 9.46 -2.54
C ALA A 312 10.14 9.26 -4.03
N ASP A 313 10.35 8.01 -4.46
CA ASP A 313 10.60 7.66 -5.86
C ASP A 313 9.38 7.99 -6.74
N LEU A 314 8.18 7.65 -6.27
CA LEU A 314 6.93 7.98 -6.96
C LEU A 314 6.76 9.49 -7.11
N ALA A 315 7.00 10.27 -6.05
CA ALA A 315 6.94 11.73 -6.11
C ALA A 315 7.98 12.34 -7.07
N ALA A 316 9.18 11.75 -7.16
CA ALA A 316 10.18 12.16 -8.13
C ALA A 316 9.78 11.82 -9.58
N ALA A 317 9.24 10.62 -9.81
CA ALA A 317 8.74 10.21 -11.13
C ALA A 317 7.58 11.09 -11.59
N ASN A 318 6.64 11.40 -10.69
CA ASN A 318 5.50 12.25 -11.02
C ASN A 318 5.93 13.68 -11.40
N ARG A 319 6.90 14.27 -10.69
CA ARG A 319 7.48 15.57 -11.07
C ARG A 319 8.09 15.56 -12.47
N LYS A 320 8.86 14.52 -12.81
CA LYS A 320 9.44 14.36 -14.15
C LYS A 320 8.36 14.25 -15.24
N LEU A 321 7.26 13.54 -14.94
CA LEU A 321 6.14 13.39 -15.85
C LEU A 321 5.48 14.74 -16.15
N ILE A 322 5.20 15.53 -15.11
CA ILE A 322 4.61 16.88 -15.23
C ILE A 322 5.53 17.80 -16.06
N GLU A 323 6.83 17.80 -15.77
CA GLU A 323 7.80 18.59 -16.54
C GLU A 323 7.89 18.18 -18.01
N ALA A 324 7.85 16.88 -18.30
CA ALA A 324 7.85 16.37 -19.67
C ALA A 324 6.57 16.77 -20.41
N GLN A 325 5.40 16.67 -19.76
CA GLN A 325 4.12 17.08 -20.32
C GLN A 325 4.10 18.58 -20.64
N ALA A 326 4.60 19.43 -19.73
CA ALA A 326 4.69 20.87 -19.95
C ALA A 326 5.55 21.22 -21.18
N LYS A 327 6.70 20.54 -21.35
CA LYS A 327 7.57 20.71 -22.53
C LYS A 327 6.89 20.29 -23.82
N LEU A 328 6.15 19.18 -23.82
CA LEU A 328 5.40 18.72 -24.99
C LEU A 328 4.31 19.73 -25.40
N VAL A 329 3.57 20.26 -24.43
CA VAL A 329 2.55 21.30 -24.69
C VAL A 329 3.19 22.56 -25.27
N GLN A 330 4.32 23.01 -24.72
CA GLN A 330 5.03 24.18 -25.26
C GLN A 330 5.55 23.95 -26.68
N SER A 331 6.07 22.76 -26.97
CA SER A 331 6.51 22.38 -28.33
C SER A 331 5.35 22.36 -29.33
N ALA A 332 4.19 21.85 -28.91
CA ALA A 332 2.97 21.85 -29.71
C ALA A 332 2.50 23.28 -30.02
N LYS A 333 2.53 24.16 -29.01
CA LYS A 333 2.20 25.58 -29.16
C LYS A 333 3.09 26.28 -30.18
N MET A 334 4.41 26.05 -30.11
CA MET A 334 5.38 26.60 -31.06
C MET A 334 5.14 26.12 -32.50
N ALA A 335 4.77 24.85 -32.68
CA ALA A 335 4.49 24.31 -34.01
C ALA A 335 3.25 24.96 -34.64
N SER A 336 2.15 25.10 -33.88
CA SER A 336 0.92 25.76 -34.36
C SER A 336 1.15 27.23 -34.69
N LEU A 337 1.95 27.93 -33.87
CA LEU A 337 2.32 29.32 -34.12
C LEU A 337 3.17 29.47 -35.40
N GLY A 338 4.07 28.53 -35.66
CA GLY A 338 4.92 28.52 -36.85
C GLY A 338 4.13 28.40 -38.16
N GLU A 339 3.10 27.55 -38.17
CA GLU A 339 2.23 27.34 -39.34
C GLU A 339 1.40 28.61 -39.65
N LEU A 340 0.89 29.27 -38.60
CA LEU A 340 0.19 30.55 -38.73
C LEU A 340 1.11 31.69 -39.15
N ALA A 341 2.32 31.76 -38.61
CA ALA A 341 3.29 32.78 -38.97
C ALA A 341 3.63 32.72 -40.47
N ALA A 342 3.73 31.52 -41.05
CA ALA A 342 3.94 31.34 -42.48
C ALA A 342 2.75 31.85 -43.32
N GLY A 343 1.51 31.53 -42.92
CA GLY A 343 0.30 32.02 -43.58
C GLY A 343 0.14 33.55 -43.49
N ILE A 344 0.43 34.12 -42.32
CA ILE A 344 0.36 35.58 -42.09
C ILE A 344 1.46 36.30 -42.86
N ALA A 345 2.67 35.75 -42.95
CA ALA A 345 3.72 36.32 -43.79
C ALA A 345 3.29 36.40 -45.25
N HIS A 346 2.62 35.35 -45.75
CA HIS A 346 2.08 35.34 -47.11
C HIS A 346 0.95 36.37 -47.32
N GLU A 347 0.01 36.47 -46.37
CA GLU A 347 -1.06 37.47 -46.37
C GLU A 347 -0.56 38.91 -46.22
N PHE A 348 0.56 39.12 -45.52
CA PHE A 348 1.19 40.42 -45.36
C PHE A 348 1.92 40.82 -46.64
N ASN A 349 2.62 39.87 -47.26
CA ASN A 349 3.36 40.11 -48.50
C ASN A 349 2.44 40.42 -49.69
N ASN A 350 1.22 39.85 -49.73
CA ASN A 350 0.26 40.09 -50.80
C ASN A 350 -0.10 41.58 -51.00
N PRO A 351 -0.73 42.30 -50.04
CA PRO A 351 -1.01 43.72 -50.17
C PRO A 351 0.27 44.56 -50.29
N LEU A 352 1.40 44.09 -49.75
CA LEU A 352 2.67 44.80 -49.85
C LEU A 352 3.17 44.82 -51.30
N ALA A 353 3.08 43.69 -51.99
CA ALA A 353 3.37 43.60 -53.42
C ALA A 353 2.46 44.52 -54.25
N PHE A 354 1.15 44.57 -53.93
CA PHE A 354 0.21 45.49 -54.60
C PHE A 354 0.59 46.97 -54.39
N VAL A 355 0.91 47.37 -53.15
CA VAL A 355 1.31 48.74 -52.81
C VAL A 355 2.60 49.13 -53.54
N LEU A 356 3.61 48.25 -53.56
CA LEU A 356 4.88 48.47 -54.26
C LEU A 356 4.69 48.57 -55.79
N ALA A 357 3.79 47.78 -56.37
CA ALA A 357 3.47 47.86 -57.80
C ALA A 357 2.72 49.15 -58.16
N HIS A 358 1.83 49.62 -57.28
CA HIS A 358 1.10 50.88 -57.44
C HIS A 358 2.01 52.08 -57.28
N GLU A 359 2.95 52.09 -56.35
CA GLU A 359 3.94 53.16 -56.15
C GLU A 359 4.74 53.44 -57.43
N ASN A 360 5.27 52.40 -58.07
CA ASN A 360 5.92 52.50 -59.38
C ASN A 360 5.01 53.05 -60.50
N THR A 361 3.71 52.77 -60.44
CA THR A 361 2.73 53.24 -61.43
C THR A 361 2.35 54.70 -61.20
N VAL A 362 2.21 55.10 -59.94
CA VAL A 362 1.98 56.48 -59.52
C VAL A 362 3.16 57.35 -59.94
N ASN A 363 4.40 56.94 -59.66
CA ASN A 363 5.58 57.73 -60.01
C ASN A 363 5.70 57.98 -61.53
N ARG A 364 5.50 56.93 -62.34
CA ARG A 364 5.45 57.05 -63.82
C ARG A 364 4.31 57.95 -64.30
N SER A 365 3.13 57.84 -63.68
CA SER A 365 1.96 58.61 -64.07
C SER A 365 2.11 60.09 -63.69
N ILE A 366 2.70 60.41 -62.53
CA ILE A 366 3.05 61.78 -62.13
C ILE A 366 4.09 62.38 -63.09
N THR A 367 5.14 61.63 -63.45
CA THR A 367 6.14 62.12 -64.40
C THR A 367 5.52 62.38 -65.78
N ARG A 368 4.64 61.50 -66.24
CA ARG A 368 3.88 61.68 -67.48
C ARG A 368 2.97 62.91 -67.42
N ALA A 369 2.31 63.14 -66.29
CA ALA A 369 1.48 64.33 -66.10
C ALA A 369 2.32 65.62 -66.14
N LEU A 370 3.46 65.66 -65.44
CA LEU A 370 4.36 66.82 -65.42
C LEU A 370 4.89 67.18 -66.82
N ASN A 371 5.24 66.17 -67.63
CA ASN A 371 5.67 66.39 -69.00
C ASN A 371 4.52 66.89 -69.89
N ALA A 372 3.34 66.29 -69.79
CA ALA A 372 2.16 66.73 -70.55
C ALA A 372 1.77 68.18 -70.21
N VAL A 373 1.88 68.60 -68.95
CA VAL A 373 1.67 70.01 -68.55
C VAL A 373 2.69 70.94 -69.20
N ARG A 374 3.97 70.54 -69.28
CA ARG A 374 5.03 71.33 -69.93
C ARG A 374 4.81 71.47 -71.44
N GLU A 375 4.19 70.47 -72.06
CA GLU A 375 3.89 70.42 -73.50
C GLU A 375 2.53 71.06 -73.84
N GLY A 376 1.74 71.46 -72.85
CA GLY A 376 0.42 72.07 -73.03
C GLY A 376 -0.73 71.08 -73.27
N ASP A 377 -0.50 69.78 -73.11
CA ASP A 377 -1.51 68.73 -73.24
C ASP A 377 -2.25 68.49 -71.91
N SER A 378 -3.29 69.29 -71.66
CA SER A 378 -4.12 69.16 -70.45
C SER A 378 -4.83 67.81 -70.34
N LEU A 379 -5.24 67.20 -71.47
CA LEU A 379 -6.02 65.97 -71.44
C LEU A 379 -5.16 64.79 -70.94
N THR A 380 -3.94 64.66 -71.46
CA THR A 380 -3.01 63.61 -71.02
C THR A 380 -2.55 63.84 -69.57
N ALA A 381 -2.37 65.10 -69.16
CA ALA A 381 -2.05 65.44 -67.77
C ALA A 381 -3.16 65.01 -66.80
N GLU A 382 -4.41 65.32 -67.14
CA GLU A 382 -5.57 64.99 -66.32
C GLU A 382 -5.80 63.47 -66.21
N GLN A 383 -5.67 62.73 -67.31
CA GLN A 383 -5.75 61.26 -67.30
C GLN A 383 -4.64 60.61 -66.46
N ALA A 384 -3.42 61.12 -66.54
CA ALA A 384 -2.29 60.59 -65.78
C ALA A 384 -2.41 60.90 -64.27
N LEU A 385 -2.95 62.07 -63.90
CA LEU A 385 -3.28 62.42 -62.52
C LEU A 385 -4.43 61.57 -61.97
N ALA A 386 -5.50 61.37 -62.75
CA ALA A 386 -6.62 60.51 -62.37
C ALA A 386 -6.15 59.07 -62.11
N LYS A 387 -5.31 58.51 -62.99
CA LYS A 387 -4.70 57.19 -62.80
C LYS A 387 -3.81 57.12 -61.56
N SER A 388 -3.05 58.17 -61.28
CA SER A 388 -2.23 58.27 -60.05
C SER A 388 -3.10 58.26 -58.79
N SER A 389 -4.19 59.03 -58.80
CA SER A 389 -5.14 59.12 -57.69
C SER A 389 -5.84 57.78 -57.42
N GLU A 390 -6.30 57.10 -58.47
CA GLU A 390 -6.89 55.75 -58.37
C GLU A 390 -5.93 54.75 -57.72
N ARG A 391 -4.65 54.75 -58.14
CA ARG A 391 -3.64 53.83 -57.59
C ARG A 391 -3.26 54.16 -56.15
N LEU A 392 -3.23 55.44 -55.78
CA LEU A 392 -3.03 55.86 -54.39
C LEU A 392 -4.18 55.41 -53.49
N ALA A 393 -5.44 55.56 -53.95
CA ALA A 393 -6.60 55.08 -53.21
C ALA A 393 -6.57 53.56 -53.01
N ALA A 394 -6.21 52.79 -54.05
CA ALA A 394 -6.04 51.34 -53.94
C ALA A 394 -4.91 50.95 -52.96
N SER A 395 -3.78 51.67 -52.96
CA SER A 395 -2.69 51.43 -52.00
C SER A 395 -3.11 51.70 -50.54
N LEU A 396 -3.94 52.71 -50.29
CA LEU A 396 -4.45 53.00 -48.95
C LEU A 396 -5.33 51.86 -48.40
N VAL A 397 -6.14 51.23 -49.26
CA VAL A 397 -6.91 50.04 -48.90
C VAL A 397 -5.98 48.88 -48.51
N GLY A 398 -4.94 48.62 -49.31
CA GLY A 398 -3.93 47.60 -49.01
C GLY A 398 -3.18 47.85 -47.70
N LEU A 399 -2.81 49.10 -47.42
CA LEU A 399 -2.16 49.50 -46.17
C LEU A 399 -3.09 49.38 -44.95
N SER A 400 -4.40 49.70 -45.09
CA SER A 400 -5.35 49.47 -44.00
C SER A 400 -5.46 47.99 -43.67
N ARG A 401 -5.54 47.13 -44.70
CA ARG A 401 -5.59 45.67 -44.49
C ARG A 401 -4.35 45.16 -43.76
N MET A 402 -3.15 45.64 -44.09
CA MET A 402 -1.93 45.30 -43.33
C MET A 402 -2.01 45.75 -41.87
N ARG A 403 -2.50 46.96 -41.59
CA ARG A 403 -2.68 47.44 -40.21
C ARG A 403 -3.64 46.55 -39.44
N ASP A 404 -4.76 46.18 -40.05
CA ASP A 404 -5.79 45.37 -39.41
C ASP A 404 -5.27 43.95 -39.12
N LEU A 405 -4.45 43.37 -40.01
CA LEU A 405 -3.72 42.12 -39.78
C LEU A 405 -2.76 42.22 -38.58
N VAL A 406 -1.95 43.29 -38.49
CA VAL A 406 -1.00 43.49 -37.39
C VAL A 406 -1.73 43.68 -36.05
N VAL A 407 -2.84 44.42 -36.04
CA VAL A 407 -3.68 44.60 -34.84
C VAL A 407 -4.28 43.27 -34.40
N SER A 408 -4.79 42.47 -35.35
CA SER A 408 -5.36 41.15 -35.08
C SER A 408 -4.32 40.17 -34.52
N LEU A 409 -3.13 40.11 -35.12
CA LEU A 409 -2.02 39.28 -34.64
C LEU A 409 -1.56 39.68 -33.23
N ARG A 410 -1.46 40.98 -32.95
CA ARG A 410 -1.06 41.50 -31.64
C ARG A 410 -2.11 41.22 -30.56
N ARG A 411 -3.40 41.28 -30.90
CA ARG A 411 -4.49 40.89 -30.00
C ARG A 411 -4.44 39.39 -29.73
N PHE A 412 -4.28 38.57 -30.76
CA PHE A 412 -4.18 37.11 -30.64
C PHE A 412 -3.02 36.67 -29.72
N SER A 413 -1.80 37.18 -29.95
CA SER A 413 -0.62 36.83 -29.16
C SER A 413 -0.74 37.17 -27.67
N ARG A 414 -1.55 38.16 -27.29
CA ARG A 414 -1.78 38.56 -25.89
C ARG A 414 -2.90 37.79 -25.22
N LEU A 415 -3.79 37.14 -25.97
CA LEU A 415 -4.98 36.47 -25.46
C LEU A 415 -4.76 34.97 -25.16
N GLU A 416 -3.62 34.41 -25.53
CA GLU A 416 -3.22 33.03 -25.17
C GLU A 416 -2.57 32.91 -23.78
N GLU A 417 -2.24 34.03 -23.13
CA GLU A 417 -1.75 34.08 -21.74
C GLU A 417 -2.67 35.01 -20.97
N GLY A 418 -3.63 34.46 -20.24
CA GLY A 418 -4.63 35.28 -19.56
C GLY A 418 -5.34 34.59 -18.40
N GLU A 419 -5.59 35.38 -17.36
CA GLU A 419 -6.53 35.05 -16.28
C GLU A 419 -7.98 35.04 -16.81
N PHE A 420 -8.90 34.45 -16.04
CA PHE A 420 -10.32 34.47 -16.38
C PHE A 420 -10.84 35.91 -16.44
N SER A 421 -11.51 36.26 -17.53
CA SER A 421 -12.07 37.60 -17.74
C SER A 421 -13.36 37.53 -18.57
N ARG A 422 -14.09 38.65 -18.64
CA ARG A 422 -15.21 38.77 -19.57
C ARG A 422 -14.71 38.88 -21.00
N LEU A 423 -15.12 37.92 -21.81
CA LEU A 423 -14.82 37.84 -23.23
C LEU A 423 -16.08 38.10 -24.04
N ASP A 424 -15.99 39.01 -25.00
CA ASP A 424 -16.97 39.15 -26.07
C ASP A 424 -16.77 38.02 -27.08
N VAL A 425 -17.66 37.02 -27.04
CA VAL A 425 -17.59 35.80 -27.86
C VAL A 425 -17.74 36.11 -29.36
N PRO A 426 -18.73 36.92 -29.80
CA PRO A 426 -18.81 37.37 -31.20
C PRO A 426 -17.52 38.00 -31.73
N ASP A 427 -16.92 38.94 -30.98
CA ASP A 427 -15.69 39.59 -31.39
C ASP A 427 -14.50 38.62 -31.44
N ALA A 428 -14.41 37.70 -30.47
CA ALA A 428 -13.38 36.66 -30.44
C ALA A 428 -13.47 35.73 -31.66
N ILE A 429 -14.67 35.26 -32.00
CA ILE A 429 -14.89 34.41 -33.18
C ILE A 429 -14.55 35.18 -34.47
N SER A 430 -15.01 36.43 -34.61
CA SER A 430 -14.71 37.27 -35.77
C SER A 430 -13.19 37.47 -35.98
N MET A 431 -12.45 37.67 -34.89
CA MET A 431 -10.99 37.78 -34.94
C MET A 431 -10.33 36.49 -35.44
N VAL A 432 -10.76 35.33 -34.92
CA VAL A 432 -10.24 34.02 -35.38
C VAL A 432 -10.56 33.79 -36.85
N LEU A 433 -11.77 34.08 -37.30
CA LEU A 433 -12.18 33.94 -38.69
C LEU A 433 -11.38 34.86 -39.62
N THR A 434 -11.06 36.07 -39.18
CA THR A 434 -10.19 37.00 -39.93
C THR A 434 -8.78 36.42 -40.12
N LEU A 435 -8.25 35.75 -39.10
CA LEU A 435 -6.95 35.08 -39.18
C LEU A 435 -6.97 33.81 -40.05
N LEU A 436 -8.11 33.10 -40.09
CA LEU A 436 -8.30 31.89 -40.88
C LEU A 436 -8.80 32.15 -42.30
N ALA A 437 -9.18 33.38 -42.65
CA ALA A 437 -9.61 33.79 -43.99
C ALA A 437 -8.72 33.26 -45.14
N PRO A 438 -7.37 33.22 -45.03
CA PRO A 438 -6.50 32.72 -46.10
C PRO A 438 -6.66 31.21 -46.31
N LYS A 439 -6.87 30.49 -45.21
CA LYS A 439 -7.06 29.05 -45.19
C LYS A 439 -8.48 28.64 -45.58
N LEU A 440 -9.47 29.50 -45.39
CA LEU A 440 -10.86 29.26 -45.83
C LEU A 440 -11.02 29.45 -47.36
N GLY A 441 -10.17 30.29 -47.97
CA GLY A 441 -10.25 30.58 -49.40
C GLY A 441 -11.54 31.29 -49.81
N GLN A 442 -11.89 31.24 -51.10
CA GLN A 442 -13.15 31.81 -51.62
C GLN A 442 -14.29 30.78 -51.69
N ASN A 443 -13.99 29.49 -51.49
CA ASN A 443 -14.91 28.40 -51.77
C ASN A 443 -15.63 27.87 -50.52
N ILE A 444 -15.22 28.30 -49.32
CA ILE A 444 -15.82 27.87 -48.05
C ILE A 444 -16.59 29.04 -47.44
N ARG A 445 -17.91 28.92 -47.37
CA ARG A 445 -18.76 29.95 -46.78
C ARG A 445 -18.87 29.77 -45.27
N VAL A 446 -18.51 30.79 -44.49
CA VAL A 446 -18.71 30.77 -43.03
C VAL A 446 -20.00 31.50 -42.67
N VAL A 447 -20.90 30.84 -41.95
CA VAL A 447 -22.16 31.39 -41.46
C VAL A 447 -22.15 31.40 -39.94
N CYS A 448 -22.42 32.56 -39.33
CA CYS A 448 -22.45 32.71 -37.87
C CYS A 448 -23.87 33.08 -37.42
N ALA A 449 -24.45 32.30 -36.51
CA ALA A 449 -25.73 32.60 -35.85
C ALA A 449 -25.56 32.47 -34.32
N LEU A 450 -25.11 33.55 -33.70
CA LEU A 450 -24.78 33.60 -32.28
C LEU A 450 -25.97 34.14 -31.48
N GLU A 451 -26.76 33.25 -30.86
CA GLU A 451 -27.99 33.59 -30.13
C GLU A 451 -27.78 33.66 -28.61
N ALA A 452 -26.65 33.16 -28.10
CA ALA A 452 -26.28 33.29 -26.70
C ALA A 452 -25.81 34.73 -26.37
N PRO A 453 -25.81 35.14 -25.09
CA PRO A 453 -25.25 36.42 -24.67
C PRO A 453 -23.80 36.60 -25.17
N PRO A 454 -23.40 37.84 -25.53
CA PRO A 454 -22.05 38.09 -26.05
C PRO A 454 -20.97 37.89 -24.98
N ASP A 455 -21.30 38.16 -23.71
CA ASP A 455 -20.34 38.09 -22.60
C ASP A 455 -20.24 36.69 -22.01
N LEU A 456 -19.05 36.09 -22.08
CA LEU A 456 -18.67 34.84 -21.42
C LEU A 456 -17.51 35.06 -20.47
N PHE A 457 -17.60 34.59 -19.22
CA PHE A 457 -16.50 34.65 -18.26
C PHE A 457 -15.59 33.42 -18.45
N CYS A 458 -14.49 33.59 -19.18
CA CYS A 458 -13.56 32.50 -19.50
C CYS A 458 -12.14 33.03 -19.76
N GLN A 459 -11.18 32.12 -19.93
CA GLN A 459 -9.92 32.48 -20.56
C GLN A 459 -10.15 32.63 -22.07
N ALA A 460 -9.54 33.63 -22.70
CA ALA A 460 -9.73 33.86 -24.12
C ALA A 460 -9.27 32.68 -25.01
N ALA A 461 -8.35 31.84 -24.51
CA ALA A 461 -7.96 30.58 -25.13
C ALA A 461 -9.14 29.63 -25.36
N LEU A 462 -10.17 29.64 -24.49
CA LEU A 462 -11.36 28.80 -24.65
C LEU A 462 -12.06 29.02 -25.98
N VAL A 463 -12.27 30.27 -26.38
CA VAL A 463 -12.92 30.57 -27.65
C VAL A 463 -11.89 30.60 -28.76
N ASN A 464 -10.81 31.36 -28.59
CA ASN A 464 -9.86 31.60 -29.68
C ASN A 464 -9.19 30.31 -30.17
N GLN A 465 -8.68 29.47 -29.26
CA GLN A 465 -7.89 28.30 -29.61
C GLN A 465 -8.79 27.13 -30.03
N VAL A 466 -9.93 26.94 -29.36
CA VAL A 466 -10.88 25.86 -29.70
C VAL A 466 -11.52 26.12 -31.06
N VAL A 467 -12.07 27.33 -31.27
CA VAL A 467 -12.68 27.70 -32.56
C VAL A 467 -11.64 27.63 -33.67
N MET A 468 -10.43 28.13 -33.44
CA MET A 468 -9.36 28.07 -34.43
C MET A 468 -9.02 26.63 -34.82
N ASN A 469 -8.83 25.74 -33.85
CA ASN A 469 -8.46 24.35 -34.12
C ASN A 469 -9.57 23.60 -34.87
N ILE A 470 -10.83 23.81 -34.48
CA ILE A 470 -11.98 23.14 -35.12
C ILE A 470 -12.21 23.67 -36.53
N VAL A 471 -12.26 25.00 -36.71
CA VAL A 471 -12.50 25.62 -38.03
C VAL A 471 -11.35 25.33 -38.99
N SER A 472 -10.11 25.34 -38.50
CA SER A 472 -8.93 24.97 -39.30
C SER A 472 -9.00 23.52 -39.80
N ASN A 473 -9.39 22.58 -38.93
CA ASN A 473 -9.58 21.18 -39.30
C ASN A 473 -10.77 20.98 -40.26
N ALA A 474 -11.87 21.71 -40.06
CA ALA A 474 -13.01 21.69 -40.96
C ALA A 474 -12.62 22.19 -42.36
N ALA A 475 -11.85 23.27 -42.45
CA ALA A 475 -11.35 23.80 -43.72
C ALA A 475 -10.47 22.78 -44.46
N ASP A 476 -9.54 22.13 -43.74
CA ASP A 476 -8.68 21.10 -44.33
C ASP A 476 -9.50 19.91 -44.88
N ALA A 477 -10.47 19.43 -44.09
CA ALA A 477 -11.30 18.29 -44.47
C ALA A 477 -12.20 18.60 -45.68
N ILE A 478 -12.72 19.84 -45.77
CA ILE A 478 -13.48 20.31 -46.94
C ILE A 478 -12.57 20.39 -48.17
N MET A 479 -11.38 20.98 -48.05
CA MET A 479 -10.44 21.12 -49.17
C MET A 479 -9.96 19.77 -49.71
N GLU A 480 -9.70 18.81 -48.82
CA GLU A 480 -9.33 17.44 -49.20
C GLU A 480 -10.46 16.77 -49.98
N LYS A 481 -11.71 16.85 -49.48
CA LYS A 481 -12.91 16.37 -50.18
C LYS A 481 -13.10 17.04 -51.56
N GLN A 482 -12.92 18.36 -51.66
CA GLN A 482 -13.03 19.09 -52.92
C GLN A 482 -12.02 18.57 -53.95
N ARG A 483 -10.77 18.38 -53.52
CA ARG A 483 -9.69 17.86 -54.37
C ARG A 483 -9.98 16.44 -54.85
N GLU A 484 -10.45 15.57 -53.97
CA GLU A 484 -10.85 14.20 -54.33
C GLU A 484 -12.02 14.18 -55.33
N HIS A 485 -13.01 15.07 -55.16
CA HIS A 485 -14.13 15.23 -56.10
C HIS A 485 -13.69 15.73 -57.48
N GLU A 486 -12.77 16.71 -57.52
CA GLU A 486 -12.18 17.23 -58.75
C GLU A 486 -11.37 16.15 -59.48
N GLU A 487 -10.53 15.40 -58.76
CA GLU A 487 -9.73 14.29 -59.31
C GLU A 487 -10.61 13.13 -59.81
N ALA A 488 -11.76 12.89 -59.17
CA ALA A 488 -12.74 11.89 -59.58
C ALA A 488 -13.70 12.36 -60.68
N GLY A 489 -13.66 13.63 -61.10
CA GLY A 489 -14.54 14.20 -62.11
C GLY A 489 -16.02 14.27 -61.70
N LEU A 490 -16.29 14.28 -60.39
CA LEU A 490 -17.65 14.40 -59.84
C LEU A 490 -18.13 15.87 -59.93
N PRO A 491 -19.41 16.12 -60.21
CA PRO A 491 -19.95 17.47 -60.23
C PRO A 491 -19.79 18.14 -58.85
N ALA A 492 -19.50 19.45 -58.84
CA ALA A 492 -19.48 20.25 -57.63
C ALA A 492 -20.83 20.10 -56.90
N GLY A 493 -20.77 19.68 -55.64
CA GLY A 493 -21.95 19.46 -54.79
C GLY A 493 -22.57 20.76 -54.30
N GLU A 494 -23.32 20.69 -53.19
CA GLU A 494 -23.77 21.89 -52.47
C GLU A 494 -22.58 22.78 -52.08
N GLU A 495 -22.85 24.08 -51.96
CA GLU A 495 -21.89 25.10 -51.51
C GLU A 495 -21.30 24.70 -50.15
N ASP A 496 -19.98 24.41 -50.09
CA ASP A 496 -19.32 24.00 -48.85
C ASP A 496 -19.36 25.15 -47.84
N ARG A 497 -19.85 24.84 -46.65
CA ARG A 497 -20.03 25.80 -45.56
C ARG A 497 -19.57 25.27 -44.21
N ILE A 498 -19.17 26.22 -43.37
CA ILE A 498 -18.94 26.04 -41.94
C ILE A 498 -19.95 26.92 -41.21
N GLU A 499 -20.73 26.33 -40.32
CA GLU A 499 -21.77 26.99 -39.55
C GLU A 499 -21.38 27.04 -38.07
N ILE A 500 -21.36 28.24 -37.50
CA ILE A 500 -21.03 28.48 -36.09
C ILE A 500 -22.27 29.03 -35.40
N THR A 501 -22.77 28.33 -34.40
CA THR A 501 -23.92 28.76 -33.60
C THR A 501 -23.58 28.84 -32.12
N SER A 502 -24.22 29.76 -31.39
CA SER A 502 -24.15 29.80 -29.93
C SER A 502 -25.53 29.86 -29.29
N THR A 503 -25.75 29.11 -28.23
CA THR A 503 -27.03 29.06 -27.48
C THR A 503 -26.76 28.85 -25.99
N LEU A 504 -27.72 29.23 -25.15
CA LEU A 504 -27.75 28.81 -23.74
C LEU A 504 -28.63 27.57 -23.61
N GLU A 505 -28.08 26.48 -23.10
CA GLU A 505 -28.80 25.23 -22.87
C GLU A 505 -28.88 24.90 -21.37
N PRO A 506 -29.89 24.15 -20.90
CA PRO A 506 -29.91 23.66 -19.53
C PRO A 506 -28.69 22.76 -19.28
N ALA A 507 -27.98 23.01 -18.18
CA ALA A 507 -26.82 22.22 -17.82
C ALA A 507 -27.18 20.75 -17.56
N THR A 508 -26.36 19.83 -18.08
CA THR A 508 -26.59 18.38 -17.94
C THR A 508 -25.90 17.77 -16.73
N THR A 509 -24.85 18.42 -16.23
CA THR A 509 -23.95 17.91 -15.18
C THR A 509 -23.94 18.73 -13.89
N HIS A 510 -24.58 19.90 -13.88
CA HIS A 510 -24.61 20.82 -12.75
C HIS A 510 -25.89 21.67 -12.77
N THR A 511 -26.13 22.42 -11.70
CA THR A 511 -27.27 23.34 -11.61
C THR A 511 -26.94 24.64 -12.35
N GLY A 512 -27.72 25.01 -13.37
CA GLY A 512 -27.53 26.24 -14.12
C GLY A 512 -27.77 26.08 -15.62
N GLN A 513 -27.08 26.88 -16.41
CA GLN A 513 -27.08 26.83 -17.88
C GLN A 513 -25.66 26.59 -18.38
N ASP A 514 -25.54 25.89 -19.49
CA ASP A 514 -24.31 25.77 -20.27
C ASP A 514 -24.34 26.79 -21.42
N TYR A 515 -23.20 27.45 -21.63
CA TYR A 515 -22.91 28.18 -22.85
C TYR A 515 -22.46 27.17 -23.91
N VAL A 516 -23.24 27.03 -24.98
CA VAL A 516 -23.03 26.01 -26.00
C VAL A 516 -22.61 26.66 -27.30
N ILE A 517 -21.45 26.28 -27.82
CA ILE A 517 -20.96 26.66 -29.15
C ILE A 517 -20.96 25.42 -30.03
N ARG A 518 -21.65 25.46 -31.17
CA ARG A 518 -21.61 24.38 -32.17
C ARG A 518 -20.91 24.86 -33.42
N ILE A 519 -19.97 24.06 -33.91
CA ILE A 519 -19.27 24.28 -35.17
C ILE A 519 -19.55 23.07 -36.06
N SER A 520 -20.29 23.30 -37.14
CA SER A 520 -20.68 22.27 -38.09
C SER A 520 -20.06 22.52 -39.45
N ASP A 521 -19.46 21.50 -40.05
CA ASP A 521 -18.91 21.57 -41.40
C ASP A 521 -19.66 20.67 -42.40
N THR A 522 -19.30 20.80 -43.67
CA THR A 522 -19.85 20.05 -44.81
C THR A 522 -18.81 19.11 -45.42
N GLY A 523 -17.74 18.82 -44.70
CA GLY A 523 -16.68 17.89 -45.08
C GLY A 523 -17.15 16.43 -45.06
N PRO A 524 -16.20 15.47 -45.07
CA PRO A 524 -16.51 14.04 -45.10
C PRO A 524 -17.09 13.49 -43.79
N GLY A 525 -16.98 14.23 -42.68
CA GLY A 525 -17.37 13.78 -41.34
C GLY A 525 -16.28 12.96 -40.64
N VAL A 526 -16.57 12.49 -39.42
CA VAL A 526 -15.64 11.70 -38.60
C VAL A 526 -16.21 10.30 -38.37
N PRO A 527 -15.55 9.23 -38.85
CA PRO A 527 -16.00 7.85 -38.63
C PRO A 527 -16.20 7.53 -37.14
N LYS A 528 -17.26 6.77 -36.80
CA LYS A 528 -17.65 6.50 -35.40
C LYS A 528 -16.54 5.86 -34.55
N ASP A 529 -15.72 5.02 -35.16
CA ASP A 529 -14.56 4.36 -34.55
C ASP A 529 -13.40 5.34 -34.24
N LEU A 530 -13.42 6.53 -34.84
CA LEU A 530 -12.42 7.58 -34.64
C LEU A 530 -12.91 8.73 -33.77
N GLN A 531 -14.22 8.88 -33.52
CA GLN A 531 -14.80 10.03 -32.80
C GLN A 531 -14.26 10.22 -31.37
N GLU A 532 -13.89 9.15 -30.66
CA GLU A 532 -13.23 9.27 -29.35
C GLU A 532 -11.73 9.52 -29.49
N ARG A 533 -11.10 8.93 -30.52
CA ARG A 533 -9.64 8.98 -30.73
C ARG A 533 -9.16 10.29 -31.33
N VAL A 534 -10.03 11.06 -31.99
CA VAL A 534 -9.66 12.36 -32.57
C VAL A 534 -9.21 13.39 -31.53
N PHE A 535 -9.53 13.18 -30.25
CA PHE A 535 -9.05 14.02 -29.14
C PHE A 535 -7.75 13.50 -28.49
N GLU A 536 -7.24 12.34 -28.91
CA GLU A 536 -5.96 11.82 -28.41
C GLU A 536 -4.78 12.69 -28.90
N PRO A 537 -3.82 13.03 -28.04
CA PRO A 537 -2.62 13.74 -28.47
C PRO A 537 -1.86 12.99 -29.56
N PHE A 538 -1.41 13.71 -30.59
CA PHE A 538 -0.66 13.21 -31.75
C PHE A 538 -1.46 12.32 -32.72
N PHE A 539 -2.75 12.10 -32.47
CA PHE A 539 -3.60 11.40 -33.42
C PHE A 539 -3.90 12.31 -34.63
N THR A 540 -3.58 11.85 -35.84
CA THR A 540 -3.86 12.57 -37.09
C THR A 540 -4.13 11.56 -38.21
N THR A 541 -5.12 11.84 -39.05
CA THR A 541 -5.39 11.08 -40.28
C THR A 541 -4.62 11.62 -41.49
N LYS A 542 -3.97 12.79 -41.34
CA LYS A 542 -3.22 13.47 -42.39
C LYS A 542 -1.85 12.80 -42.66
N PRO A 543 -1.29 12.94 -43.88
CA PRO A 543 0.04 12.47 -44.23
C PRO A 543 1.16 12.94 -43.29
N VAL A 544 2.23 12.16 -43.19
CA VAL A 544 3.41 12.46 -42.35
C VAL A 544 3.95 13.86 -42.68
N GLY A 545 3.98 14.74 -41.67
CA GLY A 545 4.46 16.12 -41.80
C GLY A 545 3.40 17.19 -42.11
N SER A 546 2.13 16.81 -42.30
CA SER A 546 1.02 17.75 -42.64
C SER A 546 -0.03 17.91 -41.53
N GLY A 547 0.13 17.23 -40.41
CA GLY A 547 -0.74 17.35 -39.25
C GLY A 547 0.02 17.08 -37.95
N THR A 548 -0.10 17.99 -36.98
CA THR A 548 0.54 17.85 -35.66
C THR A 548 -0.20 16.89 -34.73
N GLY A 549 -1.47 16.58 -35.03
CA GLY A 549 -2.36 15.77 -34.18
C GLY A 549 -2.62 16.37 -32.80
N LEU A 550 -2.31 17.66 -32.61
CA LEU A 550 -2.39 18.33 -31.31
C LEU A 550 -3.56 19.32 -31.22
N GLY A 551 -4.14 19.75 -32.35
CA GLY A 551 -5.19 20.78 -32.35
C GLY A 551 -6.44 20.37 -31.57
N LEU A 552 -7.04 19.21 -31.89
CA LEU A 552 -8.24 18.73 -31.19
C LEU A 552 -7.94 18.28 -29.75
N ALA A 553 -6.78 17.69 -29.50
CA ALA A 553 -6.33 17.37 -28.14
C ALA A 553 -6.18 18.63 -27.26
N THR A 554 -5.67 19.73 -27.85
CA THR A 554 -5.58 21.03 -27.18
C THR A 554 -6.96 21.62 -26.95
N ALA A 555 -7.85 21.54 -27.95
CA ALA A 555 -9.23 21.97 -27.77
C ALA A 555 -9.92 21.22 -26.61
N TYR A 556 -9.79 19.89 -26.56
CA TYR A 556 -10.30 19.07 -25.46
C TYR A 556 -9.74 19.49 -24.09
N GLY A 557 -8.42 19.67 -23.99
CA GLY A 557 -7.76 20.08 -22.75
C GLY A 557 -8.19 21.47 -22.26
N VAL A 558 -8.32 22.44 -23.18
CA VAL A 558 -8.78 23.80 -22.85
C VAL A 558 -10.22 23.78 -22.36
N VAL A 559 -11.08 22.99 -22.98
CA VAL A 559 -12.49 22.86 -22.60
C VAL A 559 -12.65 22.19 -21.24
N GLN A 560 -11.88 21.12 -20.97
CA GLN A 560 -11.83 20.48 -19.66
C GLN A 560 -11.35 21.42 -18.55
N ALA A 561 -10.37 22.27 -18.83
CA ALA A 561 -9.88 23.27 -17.87
C ALA A 561 -10.95 24.32 -17.49
N HIS A 562 -12.05 24.39 -18.24
CA HIS A 562 -13.20 25.26 -17.97
C HIS A 562 -14.41 24.47 -17.43
N ASP A 563 -14.19 23.28 -16.87
CA ASP A 563 -15.24 22.35 -16.40
C ASP A 563 -16.27 22.00 -17.51
N GLY A 564 -15.85 22.08 -18.76
CA GLY A 564 -16.69 21.88 -19.94
C GLY A 564 -16.58 20.49 -20.57
N SER A 565 -17.35 20.28 -21.63
CA SER A 565 -17.28 19.10 -22.49
C SER A 565 -17.25 19.46 -23.96
N ILE A 566 -16.53 18.68 -24.76
CA ILE A 566 -16.55 18.77 -26.22
C ILE A 566 -16.87 17.38 -26.77
N VAL A 567 -17.81 17.32 -27.71
CA VAL A 567 -18.21 16.09 -28.40
C VAL A 567 -18.27 16.33 -29.89
N VAL A 568 -17.97 15.30 -30.68
CA VAL A 568 -18.13 15.31 -32.13
C VAL A 568 -19.27 14.36 -32.51
N THR A 569 -20.11 14.81 -33.44
CA THR A 569 -21.25 14.05 -33.97
C THR A 569 -21.33 14.26 -35.48
N ASP A 570 -22.11 13.44 -36.17
CA ASP A 570 -22.37 13.63 -37.60
C ASP A 570 -23.23 14.89 -37.79
N ALA A 571 -22.80 15.80 -38.68
CA ALA A 571 -23.55 17.01 -38.98
C ALA A 571 -24.81 16.72 -39.82
N ARG A 572 -24.74 15.72 -40.70
CA ARG A 572 -25.83 15.29 -41.59
C ARG A 572 -25.76 13.78 -41.82
N GLU A 573 -26.87 13.18 -42.26
CA GLU A 573 -26.95 11.76 -42.59
C GLU A 573 -25.93 11.30 -43.66
N ASN A 574 -25.46 12.22 -44.52
CA ASN A 574 -24.54 11.95 -45.62
C ASN A 574 -23.17 12.66 -45.49
N GLY A 575 -22.75 13.05 -44.28
CA GLY A 575 -21.40 13.61 -44.02
C GLY A 575 -21.38 14.90 -43.21
N GLY A 576 -20.17 15.43 -43.00
CA GLY A 576 -19.87 16.62 -42.19
C GLY A 576 -19.71 16.30 -40.71
N ALA A 577 -18.86 17.05 -39.99
CA ALA A 577 -18.70 16.91 -38.56
C ALA A 577 -19.33 18.08 -37.81
N CYS A 578 -19.97 17.79 -36.67
CA CYS A 578 -20.50 18.79 -35.75
C CYS A 578 -19.81 18.65 -34.40
N PHE A 579 -18.98 19.64 -34.06
CA PHE A 579 -18.36 19.76 -32.75
C PHE A 579 -19.26 20.61 -31.85
N THR A 580 -19.69 20.03 -30.73
CA THR A 580 -20.48 20.72 -29.71
C THR A 580 -19.63 20.95 -28.47
N LEU A 581 -19.30 22.21 -28.20
CA LEU A 581 -18.64 22.69 -27.00
C LEU A 581 -19.70 23.13 -25.99
N ARG A 582 -19.61 22.64 -24.75
CA ARG A 582 -20.40 23.09 -23.60
C ARG A 582 -19.49 23.55 -22.47
N VAL A 583 -19.74 24.73 -21.93
CA VAL A 583 -19.07 25.22 -20.70
C VAL A 583 -20.09 25.84 -19.75
N PRO A 584 -19.89 25.74 -18.42
CA PRO A 584 -20.78 26.36 -17.44
C PRO A 584 -20.94 27.88 -17.68
N TYR A 585 -22.17 28.35 -17.84
CA TYR A 585 -22.47 29.77 -17.96
C TYR A 585 -22.65 30.40 -16.57
N ARG A 586 -21.61 31.08 -16.08
CA ARG A 586 -21.63 31.75 -14.78
C ARG A 586 -22.08 33.21 -14.91
N ALA A 587 -23.38 33.42 -15.02
CA ALA A 587 -23.99 34.75 -15.14
C ALA A 587 -23.73 35.67 -13.92
N GLU A 588 -23.40 35.12 -12.74
CA GLU A 588 -23.43 35.82 -11.44
C GLU A 588 -22.10 35.88 -10.66
N GLU A 589 -20.95 35.56 -11.27
CA GLU A 589 -19.64 35.75 -10.62
C GLU A 589 -19.21 37.24 -10.49
N GLU A 590 -20.10 38.18 -10.80
CA GLU A 590 -19.91 39.63 -10.59
C GLU A 590 -19.96 40.08 -9.12
N ARG A 591 -20.72 39.42 -8.23
CA ARG A 591 -21.01 40.02 -6.90
C ARG A 591 -19.96 39.78 -5.82
N ARG A 592 -19.00 38.85 -5.98
CA ARG A 592 -18.06 38.50 -4.90
C ARG A 592 -16.67 39.12 -5.03
N THR A 593 -16.21 39.44 -6.23
CA THR A 593 -14.85 39.98 -6.44
C THR A 593 -14.73 41.49 -6.28
N HIS A 594 -15.84 42.25 -6.31
CA HIS A 594 -15.84 43.70 -6.03
C HIS A 594 -16.33 44.07 -4.62
N ALA A 595 -16.65 43.08 -3.76
CA ALA A 595 -17.11 43.30 -2.39
C ALA A 595 -16.14 42.73 -1.31
N ALA A 596 -14.92 42.35 -1.69
CA ALA A 596 -13.88 41.86 -0.79
C ALA A 596 -12.73 42.86 -0.66
#